data_AF-A0A9J6Q7G3-F1
#
_entry.id   AF-A0A9J6Q7G3-F1
#
_cell.length_a   1.000
_cell.length_b   1.000
_cell.length_c   1.000
_cell.angle_alpha   90.00
_cell.angle_beta   90.00
_cell.angle_gamma   90.00
#
_symmetry.space_group_name_H-M   'P 1'
#
loop_
_entity.id
_entity.type
_entity.pdbx_description
1 polymer ?
#
loop_
_entity_poly.entity_id
_entity_poly.type
_entity_poly.pdbx_seq_one_letter_code
_entity_poly.pdbx_strand_id
1 'polypeptide(L)'
;MPKLNPDNVWYPPEFPESGRLPTAQSLTERNRWQQEHLEHAYHNELCAAAGWRVAPPCCRTLHISLFFDGTGNNLNYDLYHATPPHPTNIARIFRATIGQGYAGGAGDKNAVLVDQEGSANNQYYKYYIPGVGTPFPEIMDLDYSPEGLQYAAYGEERINWGLLRIVDALRRMLRLGKLSDGESWQALKAMATSWISFQIVGDYQRRSEFFRLLNKLGRPLETALTTPGVGQARLMGIKLYIYGFSRGAAAARTCVNWLNALIPPPEQGEPQPLCLPSAMGNIPISVEFFGLMDTVASVGIAHIAPSRKAI
;
A
#
# COMPACT_ATOMS: atom_id res chain seq x y z
N MET A 1 -17.03 -2.53 24.42
CA MET A 1 -16.88 -1.70 23.21
C MET A 1 -16.29 -0.37 23.63
N PRO A 2 -15.20 0.11 23.00
CA PRO A 2 -14.73 1.48 23.25
C PRO A 2 -15.87 2.46 22.92
N LYS A 3 -16.12 3.43 23.80
CA LYS A 3 -17.17 4.45 23.58
C LYS A 3 -16.80 5.24 22.32
N LEU A 4 -17.73 5.32 21.37
CA LEU A 4 -17.61 6.21 20.21
C LEU A 4 -17.43 7.63 20.74
N ASN A 5 -16.37 8.32 20.31
CA ASN A 5 -16.28 9.77 20.51
C ASN A 5 -17.11 10.44 19.40
N PRO A 6 -18.30 11.01 19.71
CA PRO A 6 -19.17 11.60 18.70
C PRO A 6 -18.53 12.80 17.98
N ASP A 7 -17.51 13.44 18.59
CA ASP A 7 -16.80 14.57 18.00
C ASP A 7 -15.97 14.21 16.76
N ASN A 8 -15.83 12.91 16.44
CA ASN A 8 -15.07 12.42 15.28
C ASN A 8 -15.97 11.87 14.15
N VAL A 9 -17.29 12.07 14.22
CA VAL A 9 -18.25 11.60 13.22
C VAL A 9 -19.12 12.75 12.77
N TRP A 10 -19.13 13.00 11.45
CA TRP A 10 -19.92 14.08 10.84
C TRP A 10 -20.77 13.55 9.70
N TYR A 11 -21.88 14.24 9.41
CA TYR A 11 -22.57 14.06 8.14
C TYR A 11 -21.63 14.39 6.97
N PRO A 12 -21.81 13.76 5.79
CA PRO A 12 -21.06 14.16 4.61
C PRO A 12 -21.21 15.67 4.39
N PRO A 13 -20.10 16.41 4.23
CA PRO A 13 -20.16 17.83 3.93
C PRO A 13 -20.89 18.03 2.59
N GLU A 14 -21.59 19.16 2.47
CA GLU A 14 -22.28 19.53 1.23
C GLU A 14 -21.34 19.42 0.02
N PHE A 15 -21.86 18.89 -1.08
CA PHE A 15 -21.09 18.77 -2.31
C PHE A 15 -21.13 20.10 -3.06
N PRO A 16 -20.00 20.80 -3.24
CA PRO A 16 -20.00 22.11 -3.89
C PRO A 16 -20.39 21.99 -5.36
N GLU A 17 -21.15 22.96 -5.87
CA GLU A 17 -21.56 23.01 -7.29
C GLU A 17 -20.36 23.00 -8.25
N SER A 18 -19.25 23.62 -7.85
CA SER A 18 -18.00 23.63 -8.62
C SER A 18 -17.24 22.30 -8.64
N GLY A 19 -17.69 21.30 -7.89
CA GLY A 19 -16.95 20.07 -7.64
C GLY A 19 -15.72 20.27 -6.74
N ARG A 20 -14.94 19.20 -6.56
CA ARG A 20 -13.79 19.14 -5.63
C ARG A 20 -12.43 18.96 -6.32
N LEU A 21 -12.40 18.94 -7.64
CA LEU A 21 -11.13 18.87 -8.38
C LEU A 21 -10.41 20.22 -8.28
N PRO A 22 -9.06 20.22 -8.14
CA PRO A 22 -8.31 21.45 -7.98
C PRO A 22 -8.42 22.33 -9.23
N THR A 23 -8.89 23.55 -9.05
CA THR A 23 -9.00 24.57 -10.12
C THR A 23 -7.89 25.61 -10.06
N ALA A 24 -7.17 25.71 -8.94
CA ALA A 24 -6.09 26.67 -8.73
C ALA A 24 -4.72 25.99 -8.70
N GLN A 25 -3.75 26.57 -9.41
CA GLN A 25 -2.36 26.09 -9.45
C GLN A 25 -1.73 25.96 -8.05
N SER A 26 -2.05 26.87 -7.14
CA SER A 26 -1.53 26.87 -5.76
C SER A 26 -1.94 25.63 -4.94
N LEU A 27 -3.04 24.95 -5.29
CA LEU A 27 -3.41 23.67 -4.67
C LEU A 27 -2.45 22.56 -5.11
N THR A 28 -2.14 22.51 -6.41
CA THR A 28 -1.21 21.54 -6.98
C THR A 28 0.22 21.78 -6.47
N GLU A 29 0.65 23.04 -6.37
CA GLU A 29 1.97 23.40 -5.81
C GLU A 29 2.09 22.99 -4.33
N ARG A 30 1.06 23.24 -3.53
CA ARG A 30 1.04 22.78 -2.13
C ARG A 30 1.10 21.27 -2.01
N ASN A 31 0.35 20.54 -2.84
CA ASN A 31 0.41 19.09 -2.85
C ASN A 31 1.81 18.57 -3.22
N ARG A 32 2.44 19.15 -4.25
CA ARG A 32 3.81 18.80 -4.63
C ARG A 32 4.81 19.09 -3.51
N TRP A 33 4.70 20.24 -2.85
CA TRP A 33 5.57 20.59 -1.73
C TRP A 33 5.43 19.60 -0.55
N GLN A 34 4.22 19.14 -0.25
CA GLN A 34 3.98 18.10 0.77
C GLN A 34 4.61 16.75 0.39
N GLN A 35 4.59 16.39 -0.89
CA GLN A 35 5.25 15.18 -1.37
C GLN A 35 6.77 15.26 -1.14
N GLU A 36 7.39 16.39 -1.48
CA GLU A 36 8.84 16.65 -1.39
C GLU A 36 9.32 17.12 0.00
N HIS A 37 8.47 17.08 1.03
CA HIS A 37 8.78 17.65 2.36
C HIS A 37 10.03 17.04 3.02
N LEU A 38 10.32 15.75 2.83
CA LEU A 38 11.48 15.10 3.44
C LEU A 38 12.78 15.55 2.77
N GLU A 39 12.76 15.71 1.46
CA GLU A 39 13.87 16.26 0.67
C GLU A 39 14.13 17.72 1.05
N HIS A 40 13.08 18.52 1.23
CA HIS A 40 13.19 19.90 1.71
C HIS A 40 13.77 19.97 3.14
N ALA A 41 13.29 19.13 4.06
CA ALA A 41 13.80 19.07 5.43
C ALA A 41 15.30 18.73 5.44
N TYR A 42 15.71 17.72 4.67
CA TYR A 42 17.11 17.34 4.55
C TYR A 42 17.97 18.44 3.92
N HIS A 43 17.48 19.11 2.88
CA HIS A 43 18.20 20.25 2.29
C HIS A 43 18.40 21.38 3.31
N ASN A 44 17.38 21.66 4.14
CA ASN A 44 17.47 22.67 5.20
C ASN A 44 18.50 22.29 6.28
N GLU A 45 18.55 21.01 6.69
CA GLU A 45 19.57 20.51 7.63
C GLU A 45 20.98 20.71 7.09
N LEU A 46 21.21 20.40 5.80
CA LEU A 46 22.51 20.62 5.16
C LEU A 46 22.87 22.12 5.09
N CYS A 47 21.91 22.98 4.79
CA CYS A 47 22.13 24.43 4.78
C CYS A 47 22.46 24.96 6.18
N ALA A 48 21.74 24.49 7.20
CA ALA A 48 21.98 24.87 8.60
C ALA A 48 23.38 24.43 9.06
N ALA A 49 23.79 23.20 8.72
CA ALA A 49 25.12 22.68 9.04
C ALA A 49 26.25 23.45 8.33
N ALA A 50 26.01 23.93 7.10
CA ALA A 50 26.99 24.71 6.34
C ALA A 50 27.02 26.20 6.74
N GLY A 51 25.96 26.73 7.35
CA GLY A 51 25.83 28.16 7.64
C GLY A 51 25.47 29.03 6.42
N TRP A 52 25.19 28.41 5.27
CA TRP A 52 24.70 29.08 4.05
C TRP A 52 23.86 28.12 3.20
N ARG A 53 23.16 28.65 2.20
CA ARG A 53 22.34 27.83 1.30
C ARG A 53 23.24 27.00 0.37
N VAL A 54 23.24 25.68 0.55
CA VAL A 54 23.95 24.74 -0.32
C VAL A 54 23.09 24.34 -1.53
N ALA A 55 23.69 23.70 -2.54
CA ALA A 55 22.95 23.11 -3.64
C ALA A 55 22.01 22.00 -3.14
N PRO A 56 20.80 21.83 -3.72
CA PRO A 56 19.90 20.74 -3.35
C PRO A 56 20.59 19.37 -3.52
N PRO A 57 20.57 18.51 -2.49
CA PRO A 57 21.19 17.19 -2.56
C PRO A 57 20.40 16.26 -3.49
N CYS A 58 21.09 15.30 -4.12
CA CYS A 58 20.44 14.22 -4.86
C CYS A 58 19.78 13.24 -3.90
N CYS A 59 18.50 13.46 -3.60
CA CYS A 59 17.70 12.64 -2.68
C CYS A 59 16.27 12.48 -3.22
N ARG A 60 15.56 11.46 -2.72
CA ARG A 60 14.17 11.18 -3.11
C ARG A 60 13.43 10.36 -2.06
N THR A 61 12.14 10.58 -1.95
CA THR A 61 11.17 9.75 -1.25
C THR A 61 10.47 8.81 -2.24
N LEU A 62 10.21 7.59 -1.78
CA LEU A 62 9.45 6.60 -2.52
C LEU A 62 7.96 6.72 -2.15
N HIS A 63 7.09 6.99 -3.12
CA HIS A 63 5.65 7.11 -2.94
C HIS A 63 4.94 5.85 -3.44
N ILE A 64 4.18 5.18 -2.58
CA ILE A 64 3.50 3.92 -2.93
C ILE A 64 2.02 4.03 -2.58
N SER A 65 1.16 3.83 -3.57
CA SER A 65 -0.29 3.81 -3.39
C SER A 65 -0.84 2.39 -3.50
N LEU A 66 -1.59 1.92 -2.51
CA LEU A 66 -2.21 0.59 -2.47
C LEU A 66 -3.73 0.71 -2.49
N PHE A 67 -4.39 -0.01 -3.40
CA PHE A 67 -5.83 0.10 -3.65
C PHE A 67 -6.51 -1.25 -3.46
N PHE A 68 -7.16 -1.47 -2.32
CA PHE A 68 -7.86 -2.70 -1.99
C PHE A 68 -9.35 -2.59 -2.34
N ASP A 69 -9.78 -3.25 -3.42
CA ASP A 69 -11.19 -3.14 -3.85
C ASP A 69 -12.14 -4.04 -3.03
N GLY A 70 -13.43 -3.72 -3.08
CA GLY A 70 -14.48 -4.42 -2.35
C GLY A 70 -14.80 -5.80 -2.94
N THR A 71 -15.42 -6.66 -2.14
CA THR A 71 -15.85 -8.01 -2.56
C THR A 71 -16.62 -8.01 -3.88
N GLY A 72 -16.27 -8.93 -4.78
CA GLY A 72 -16.90 -9.04 -6.10
C GLY A 72 -16.47 -7.99 -7.13
N ASN A 73 -15.60 -7.02 -6.77
CA ASN A 73 -15.15 -5.99 -7.70
C ASN A 73 -13.77 -6.29 -8.28
N ASN A 74 -13.63 -6.06 -9.58
CA ASN A 74 -12.43 -6.33 -10.34
C ASN A 74 -12.29 -5.30 -11.47
N LEU A 75 -11.31 -4.39 -11.37
CA LEU A 75 -11.06 -3.32 -12.33
C LEU A 75 -11.04 -3.81 -13.79
N ASN A 76 -10.44 -4.97 -14.08
CA ASN A 76 -10.38 -5.48 -15.44
C ASN A 76 -11.78 -5.83 -15.97
N TYR A 77 -12.54 -6.59 -15.19
CA TYR A 77 -13.92 -6.94 -15.54
C TYR A 77 -14.83 -5.72 -15.59
N ASP A 78 -14.86 -4.93 -14.51
CA ASP A 78 -15.79 -3.81 -14.32
C ASP A 78 -15.58 -2.68 -15.33
N LEU A 79 -14.37 -2.55 -15.88
CA LEU A 79 -14.05 -1.52 -16.86
C LEU A 79 -14.17 -2.00 -18.31
N TYR A 80 -13.71 -3.21 -18.61
CA TYR A 80 -13.55 -3.66 -20.01
C TYR A 80 -14.58 -4.71 -20.46
N HIS A 81 -15.25 -5.38 -19.53
CA HIS A 81 -16.16 -6.49 -19.84
C HIS A 81 -17.61 -6.23 -19.40
N ALA A 82 -17.81 -5.56 -18.27
CA ALA A 82 -19.12 -5.23 -17.76
C ALA A 82 -19.88 -4.26 -18.70
N THR A 83 -21.19 -4.50 -18.87
CA THR A 83 -22.07 -3.64 -19.67
C THR A 83 -23.32 -3.28 -18.85
N PRO A 84 -23.49 -2.01 -18.42
CA PRO A 84 -22.54 -0.90 -18.57
C PRO A 84 -21.29 -1.06 -17.69
N PRO A 85 -20.16 -0.42 -18.03
CA PRO A 85 -18.99 -0.38 -17.15
C PRO A 85 -19.31 0.23 -15.78
N HIS A 86 -18.88 -0.42 -14.70
CA HIS A 86 -19.21 -0.03 -13.33
C HIS A 86 -18.01 -0.10 -12.37
N PRO A 87 -16.87 0.55 -12.68
CA PRO A 87 -15.71 0.54 -11.80
C PRO A 87 -16.03 1.26 -10.47
N THR A 88 -15.57 0.67 -9.37
CA THR A 88 -15.69 1.22 -8.01
C THR A 88 -14.95 2.55 -7.86
N ASN A 89 -15.18 3.25 -6.75
CA ASN A 89 -14.38 4.43 -6.41
C ASN A 89 -12.90 4.08 -6.19
N ILE A 90 -12.57 2.88 -5.71
CA ILE A 90 -11.18 2.43 -5.57
C ILE A 90 -10.52 2.30 -6.93
N ALA A 91 -11.17 1.64 -7.89
CA ALA A 91 -10.73 1.54 -9.28
C ALA A 91 -10.58 2.93 -9.94
N ARG A 92 -11.51 3.86 -9.69
CA ARG A 92 -11.46 5.23 -10.22
C ARG A 92 -10.28 6.02 -9.65
N ILE A 93 -10.04 5.97 -8.34
CA ILE A 93 -8.91 6.66 -7.72
C ILE A 93 -7.60 6.05 -8.21
N PHE A 94 -7.48 4.71 -8.26
CA PHE A 94 -6.31 4.05 -8.82
C PHE A 94 -5.96 4.56 -10.22
N ARG A 95 -6.96 4.70 -11.10
CA ARG A 95 -6.76 5.23 -12.46
C ARG A 95 -6.33 6.70 -12.47
N ALA A 96 -6.80 7.51 -11.53
CA ALA A 96 -6.44 8.92 -11.40
C ALA A 96 -5.08 9.14 -10.71
N THR A 97 -4.56 8.15 -9.98
CA THR A 97 -3.29 8.22 -9.28
C THR A 97 -2.10 8.04 -10.23
N ILE A 98 -1.08 8.87 -10.07
CA ILE A 98 0.22 8.74 -10.76
C ILE A 98 1.00 7.54 -10.23
N GLY A 99 1.84 6.96 -11.07
CA GLY A 99 2.77 5.92 -10.71
C GLY A 99 2.78 4.76 -11.70
N GLN A 100 3.97 4.21 -11.89
CA GLN A 100 4.14 2.89 -12.48
C GLN A 100 3.72 1.83 -11.47
N GLY A 101 3.72 0.54 -11.84
CA GLY A 101 3.38 -0.52 -10.90
C GLY A 101 2.58 -1.61 -11.58
N TYR A 102 1.54 -2.07 -10.90
CA TYR A 102 0.79 -3.23 -11.37
C TYR A 102 -0.68 -3.23 -10.93
N ALA A 103 -1.58 -3.46 -11.88
CA ALA A 103 -3.00 -3.70 -11.64
C ALA A 103 -3.26 -5.21 -11.58
N GLY A 104 -3.51 -5.74 -10.38
CA GLY A 104 -3.82 -7.16 -10.19
C GLY A 104 -5.01 -7.61 -11.02
N GLY A 105 -4.92 -8.80 -11.63
CA GLY A 105 -5.98 -9.35 -12.48
C GLY A 105 -6.19 -8.65 -13.83
N ALA A 106 -5.40 -7.61 -14.16
CA ALA A 106 -5.54 -6.90 -15.44
C ALA A 106 -4.77 -7.53 -16.59
N GLY A 107 -3.78 -8.39 -16.32
CA GLY A 107 -2.96 -9.05 -17.33
C GLY A 107 -2.41 -8.07 -18.37
N ASP A 108 -2.68 -8.34 -19.64
CA ASP A 108 -2.22 -7.51 -20.78
C ASP A 108 -2.73 -6.07 -20.76
N LYS A 109 -3.78 -5.77 -19.99
CA LYS A 109 -4.30 -4.41 -19.82
C LYS A 109 -3.49 -3.58 -18.82
N ASN A 110 -2.51 -4.16 -18.11
CA ASN A 110 -1.72 -3.42 -17.13
C ASN A 110 -1.03 -2.17 -17.74
N ALA A 111 -0.48 -2.29 -18.96
CA ALA A 111 0.30 -1.23 -19.59
C ALA A 111 -0.48 0.07 -19.84
N VAL A 112 -1.81 0.01 -19.95
CA VAL A 112 -2.67 1.20 -20.15
C VAL A 112 -3.25 1.74 -18.83
N LEU A 113 -2.98 1.08 -17.71
CA LEU A 113 -3.53 1.41 -16.39
C LEU A 113 -2.51 2.07 -15.45
N VAL A 114 -1.22 1.96 -15.76
CA VAL A 114 -0.11 2.49 -14.96
C VAL A 114 0.85 3.31 -15.83
N ASP A 115 1.65 4.16 -15.20
CA ASP A 115 2.65 4.94 -15.91
C ASP A 115 3.79 4.05 -16.42
N GLN A 116 4.49 4.51 -17.46
CA GLN A 116 5.63 3.81 -18.03
C GLN A 116 6.73 3.55 -17.00
N GLU A 117 7.44 2.44 -17.16
CA GLU A 117 8.58 2.10 -16.31
C GLU A 117 9.70 3.16 -16.42
N GLY A 118 10.28 3.56 -15.29
CA GLY A 118 11.29 4.62 -15.27
C GLY A 118 10.71 6.04 -15.12
N SER A 119 9.39 6.20 -15.26
CA SER A 119 8.74 7.51 -15.11
C SER A 119 9.02 8.15 -13.75
N ALA A 120 9.13 9.49 -13.75
CA ALA A 120 9.42 10.29 -12.56
C ALA A 120 10.58 9.73 -11.72
N ASN A 121 11.67 9.30 -12.38
CA ASN A 121 12.86 8.75 -11.73
C ASN A 121 12.56 7.61 -10.74
N ASN A 122 11.58 6.75 -11.03
CA ASN A 122 11.19 5.64 -10.15
C ASN A 122 10.78 6.08 -8.73
N GLN A 123 10.09 7.22 -8.60
CA GLN A 123 9.61 7.74 -7.32
C GLN A 123 8.19 7.32 -6.98
N TYR A 124 7.30 7.14 -7.97
CA TYR A 124 5.87 6.92 -7.74
C TYR A 124 5.43 5.54 -8.19
N TYR A 125 4.77 4.81 -7.31
CA TYR A 125 4.23 3.48 -7.57
C TYR A 125 2.76 3.39 -7.15
N LYS A 126 1.96 2.64 -7.92
CA LYS A 126 0.58 2.33 -7.59
C LYS A 126 0.24 0.88 -7.88
N TYR A 127 -0.53 0.27 -6.99
CA TYR A 127 -0.89 -1.13 -7.07
C TYR A 127 -2.37 -1.33 -6.78
N TYR A 128 -3.08 -1.96 -7.72
CA TYR A 128 -4.49 -2.33 -7.55
C TYR A 128 -4.61 -3.79 -7.13
N ILE A 129 -5.39 -4.03 -6.08
CA ILE A 129 -5.66 -5.34 -5.50
C ILE A 129 -7.16 -5.64 -5.71
N PRO A 130 -7.53 -6.61 -6.56
CA PRO A 130 -8.91 -6.99 -6.78
C PRO A 130 -9.62 -7.45 -5.50
N GLY A 131 -10.94 -7.26 -5.46
CA GLY A 131 -11.77 -7.75 -4.38
C GLY A 131 -11.77 -9.27 -4.27
N VAL A 132 -11.95 -9.77 -3.04
CA VAL A 132 -12.21 -11.20 -2.80
C VAL A 132 -13.44 -11.69 -3.57
N GLY A 133 -13.38 -12.95 -4.02
CA GLY A 133 -14.43 -13.54 -4.87
C GLY A 133 -14.32 -13.17 -6.36
N THR A 134 -13.21 -12.54 -6.77
CA THR A 134 -12.91 -12.27 -8.18
C THR A 134 -11.52 -12.81 -8.56
N PRO A 135 -11.26 -13.11 -9.83
CA PRO A 135 -9.95 -13.61 -10.26
C PRO A 135 -8.82 -12.65 -9.92
N PHE A 136 -7.77 -13.22 -9.32
CA PHE A 136 -6.49 -12.59 -9.08
C PHE A 136 -5.35 -13.62 -9.33
N PRO A 137 -4.96 -13.83 -10.61
CA PRO A 137 -4.00 -14.86 -11.00
C PRO A 137 -2.64 -14.74 -10.33
N GLU A 138 -2.20 -13.52 -10.00
CA GLU A 138 -0.93 -13.25 -9.34
C GLU A 138 -0.84 -13.86 -7.92
N ILE A 139 -1.96 -14.32 -7.35
CA ILE A 139 -2.02 -15.06 -6.08
C ILE A 139 -2.64 -16.46 -6.23
N MET A 140 -2.77 -16.97 -7.46
CA MET A 140 -3.41 -18.25 -7.79
C MET A 140 -4.92 -18.34 -7.46
N ASP A 141 -5.59 -17.20 -7.31
CA ASP A 141 -7.05 -17.12 -7.24
C ASP A 141 -7.58 -16.99 -8.67
N LEU A 142 -7.91 -18.10 -9.32
CA LEU A 142 -8.08 -18.13 -10.78
C LEU A 142 -9.50 -17.79 -11.25
N ASP A 143 -10.51 -17.93 -10.38
CA ASP A 143 -11.91 -17.90 -10.75
C ASP A 143 -12.76 -17.05 -9.80
N TYR A 144 -13.95 -16.69 -10.27
CA TYR A 144 -15.00 -16.18 -9.38
C TYR A 144 -15.47 -17.33 -8.47
N SER A 145 -15.35 -17.14 -7.16
CA SER A 145 -15.68 -18.18 -6.19
C SER A 145 -16.77 -17.72 -5.21
N PRO A 146 -17.86 -18.50 -5.03
CA PRO A 146 -18.80 -18.30 -3.93
C PRO A 146 -18.09 -18.26 -2.57
N GLU A 147 -17.02 -19.03 -2.39
CA GLU A 147 -16.22 -19.08 -1.19
C GLU A 147 -15.44 -17.77 -0.96
N GLY A 148 -14.90 -17.16 -2.01
CA GLY A 148 -14.29 -15.83 -1.94
C GLY A 148 -15.34 -14.75 -1.61
N LEU A 149 -16.54 -14.85 -2.19
CA LEU A 149 -17.65 -13.92 -1.94
C LEU A 149 -18.23 -14.06 -0.52
N GLN A 150 -18.34 -15.28 0.03
CA GLN A 150 -19.03 -15.52 1.31
C GLN A 150 -18.07 -15.63 2.50
N TYR A 151 -16.93 -16.27 2.32
CA TYR A 151 -15.97 -16.59 3.38
C TYR A 151 -14.69 -15.77 3.32
N ALA A 152 -14.57 -14.87 2.33
CA ALA A 152 -13.36 -14.07 2.10
C ALA A 152 -12.10 -14.93 1.90
N ALA A 153 -12.26 -16.08 1.24
CA ALA A 153 -11.12 -16.88 0.76
C ALA A 153 -10.15 -15.99 -0.05
N TYR A 154 -8.86 -16.29 0.05
CA TYR A 154 -7.77 -15.52 -0.54
C TYR A 154 -7.61 -14.07 -0.03
N GLY A 155 -8.19 -13.75 1.13
CA GLY A 155 -8.08 -12.42 1.76
C GLY A 155 -6.68 -12.15 2.33
N GLU A 156 -6.07 -13.13 3.01
CA GLU A 156 -4.70 -13.00 3.54
C GLU A 156 -3.69 -12.81 2.41
N GLU A 157 -3.83 -13.56 1.32
CA GLU A 157 -2.97 -13.54 0.16
C GLU A 157 -3.01 -12.17 -0.54
N ARG A 158 -4.19 -11.55 -0.66
CA ARG A 158 -4.35 -10.17 -1.17
C ARG A 158 -3.59 -9.16 -0.31
N ILE A 159 -3.67 -9.29 1.02
CA ILE A 159 -2.98 -8.39 1.96
C ILE A 159 -1.47 -8.60 1.88
N ASN A 160 -1.01 -9.86 1.90
CA ASN A 160 0.40 -10.21 1.76
C ASN A 160 0.96 -9.75 0.42
N TRP A 161 0.21 -9.88 -0.66
CA TRP A 161 0.61 -9.37 -1.98
C TRP A 161 0.79 -7.84 -1.95
N GLY A 162 -0.14 -7.12 -1.30
CA GLY A 162 -0.03 -5.68 -1.05
C GLY A 162 1.24 -5.30 -0.28
N LEU A 163 1.59 -6.03 0.78
CA LEU A 163 2.86 -5.83 1.51
C LEU A 163 4.06 -6.08 0.60
N LEU A 164 4.06 -7.16 -0.18
CA LEU A 164 5.14 -7.47 -1.12
C LEU A 164 5.35 -6.38 -2.19
N ARG A 165 4.32 -5.58 -2.50
CA ARG A 165 4.48 -4.45 -3.43
C ARG A 165 5.38 -3.33 -2.87
N ILE A 166 5.53 -3.23 -1.55
CA ILE A 166 6.52 -2.32 -0.94
C ILE A 166 7.94 -2.76 -1.30
N VAL A 167 8.21 -4.07 -1.22
CA VAL A 167 9.50 -4.66 -1.63
C VAL A 167 9.71 -4.53 -3.14
N ASP A 168 8.67 -4.77 -3.95
CA ASP A 168 8.75 -4.58 -5.42
C ASP A 168 9.13 -3.14 -5.79
N ALA A 169 8.44 -2.15 -5.21
CA ALA A 169 8.74 -0.74 -5.44
C ALA A 169 10.18 -0.38 -5.06
N LEU A 170 10.69 -0.90 -3.92
CA LEU A 170 12.10 -0.74 -3.53
C LEU A 170 13.05 -1.39 -4.54
N ARG A 171 12.81 -2.64 -4.97
CA ARG A 171 13.65 -3.33 -5.97
C ARG A 171 13.73 -2.53 -7.27
N ARG A 172 12.60 -2.04 -7.76
CA ARG A 172 12.51 -1.27 -9.01
C ARG A 172 13.17 0.10 -8.87
N MET A 173 13.00 0.77 -7.73
CA MET A 173 13.70 2.02 -7.40
C MET A 173 15.23 1.85 -7.36
N LEU A 174 15.71 0.70 -6.87
CA LEU A 174 17.12 0.29 -6.83
C LEU A 174 17.63 -0.30 -8.16
N ARG A 175 16.80 -0.35 -9.21
CA ARG A 175 17.13 -0.93 -10.54
C ARG A 175 17.51 -2.42 -10.48
N LEU A 176 16.95 -3.17 -9.53
CA LEU A 176 17.11 -4.62 -9.38
C LEU A 176 16.04 -5.43 -10.13
N GLY A 177 15.26 -4.75 -10.99
CA GLY A 177 14.11 -5.32 -11.68
C GLY A 177 12.89 -5.50 -10.77
N LYS A 178 11.76 -5.88 -11.38
CA LYS A 178 10.52 -6.21 -10.66
C LYS A 178 10.64 -7.53 -9.90
N LEU A 179 9.88 -7.67 -8.82
CA LEU A 179 9.65 -8.97 -8.20
C LEU A 179 8.85 -9.83 -9.20
N SER A 180 9.42 -10.96 -9.62
CA SER A 180 8.73 -11.86 -10.55
C SER A 180 7.51 -12.52 -9.89
N ASP A 181 6.60 -13.06 -10.71
CA ASP A 181 5.43 -13.79 -10.19
C ASP A 181 5.85 -15.03 -9.41
N GLY A 182 6.85 -15.78 -9.90
CA GLY A 182 7.40 -16.93 -9.20
C GLY A 182 8.02 -16.58 -7.83
N GLU A 183 8.78 -15.48 -7.75
CA GLU A 183 9.30 -14.98 -6.46
C GLU A 183 8.15 -14.51 -5.55
N SER A 184 7.13 -13.83 -6.12
CA SER A 184 5.95 -13.39 -5.37
C SER A 184 5.20 -14.59 -4.78
N TRP A 185 4.98 -15.65 -5.55
CA TRP A 185 4.29 -16.85 -5.09
C TRP A 185 5.05 -17.59 -3.99
N GLN A 186 6.37 -17.69 -4.11
CA GLN A 186 7.22 -18.27 -3.06
C GLN A 186 7.10 -17.46 -1.77
N ALA A 187 7.16 -16.13 -1.86
CA ALA A 187 7.01 -15.26 -0.72
C ALA A 187 5.61 -15.36 -0.09
N LEU A 188 4.54 -15.36 -0.89
CA LEU A 188 3.17 -15.53 -0.40
C LEU A 188 3.00 -16.84 0.39
N LYS A 189 3.53 -17.96 -0.12
CA LYS A 189 3.52 -19.25 0.59
C LYS A 189 4.30 -19.19 1.90
N ALA A 190 5.44 -18.50 1.92
CA ALA A 190 6.24 -18.33 3.13
C ALA A 190 5.61 -17.38 4.16
N MET A 191 4.71 -16.48 3.72
CA MET A 191 3.95 -15.53 4.55
C MET A 191 2.59 -16.08 5.02
N ALA A 192 2.11 -17.18 4.44
CA ALA A 192 0.76 -17.70 4.66
C ALA A 192 0.63 -18.38 6.02
N THR A 193 -0.43 -18.05 6.76
CA THR A 193 -0.71 -18.70 8.04
C THR A 193 -1.24 -20.11 7.78
N SER A 194 -0.56 -21.15 8.28
CA SER A 194 -1.11 -22.52 8.19
C SER A 194 -2.32 -22.66 9.11
N TRP A 195 -3.38 -23.34 8.63
CA TRP A 195 -4.61 -23.62 9.38
C TRP A 195 -4.39 -24.39 10.69
N ILE A 196 -3.24 -25.04 10.85
CA ILE A 196 -2.82 -25.78 12.06
C ILE A 196 -2.13 -24.86 13.08
N SER A 197 -1.75 -23.65 12.67
CA SER A 197 -0.90 -22.74 13.46
C SER A 197 -1.62 -21.44 13.81
N PHE A 198 -1.75 -21.19 15.12
CA PHE A 198 -2.33 -19.97 15.70
C PHE A 198 -1.74 -18.67 15.12
N GLN A 199 -2.48 -17.56 15.25
CA GLN A 199 -2.14 -16.21 14.76
C GLN A 199 -0.69 -15.76 15.01
N ILE A 200 -0.09 -16.16 16.14
CA ILE A 200 1.31 -15.84 16.51
C ILE A 200 2.32 -16.36 15.47
N VAL A 201 2.04 -17.51 14.83
CA VAL A 201 2.93 -18.10 13.82
C VAL A 201 2.86 -17.34 12.50
N GLY A 202 1.68 -16.85 12.12
CA GLY A 202 1.49 -16.07 10.89
C GLY A 202 2.23 -14.73 10.89
N ASP A 203 2.21 -14.00 12.02
CA ASP A 203 2.96 -12.75 12.16
C ASP A 203 4.48 -12.99 12.06
N TYR A 204 4.98 -14.05 12.70
CA TYR A 204 6.39 -14.43 12.61
C TYR A 204 6.80 -14.80 11.17
N GLN A 205 6.00 -15.59 10.48
CA GLN A 205 6.24 -16.00 9.09
C GLN A 205 6.29 -14.79 8.14
N ARG A 206 5.29 -13.89 8.23
CA ARG A 206 5.29 -12.63 7.49
C ARG A 206 6.53 -11.80 7.75
N ARG A 207 6.86 -11.60 9.03
CA ARG A 207 8.03 -10.80 9.43
C ARG A 207 9.33 -11.40 8.91
N SER A 208 9.51 -12.71 9.08
CA SER A 208 10.71 -13.42 8.64
C SER A 208 10.91 -13.29 7.12
N GLU A 209 9.86 -13.57 6.34
CA GLU A 209 9.95 -13.53 4.88
C GLU A 209 10.13 -12.09 4.35
N PHE A 210 9.39 -11.12 4.91
CA PHE A 210 9.53 -9.72 4.52
C PHE A 210 10.94 -9.19 4.81
N PHE A 211 11.49 -9.50 5.99
CA PHE A 211 12.85 -9.13 6.36
C PHE A 211 13.90 -9.81 5.49
N ARG A 212 13.70 -11.10 5.15
CA ARG A 212 14.56 -11.83 4.21
C ARG A 212 14.61 -11.14 2.84
N LEU A 213 13.45 -10.70 2.32
CA LEU A 213 13.36 -10.00 1.05
C LEU A 213 14.01 -8.62 1.08
N LEU A 214 13.83 -7.84 2.16
CA LEU A 214 14.53 -6.57 2.34
C LEU A 214 16.05 -6.76 2.39
N ASN A 215 16.53 -7.77 3.10
CA ASN A 215 17.96 -8.05 3.20
C ASN A 215 18.57 -8.54 1.87
N LYS A 216 17.77 -9.20 1.02
CA LYS A 216 18.18 -9.59 -0.34
C LYS A 216 18.48 -8.38 -1.23
N LEU A 217 17.99 -7.17 -0.88
CA LEU A 217 18.32 -5.94 -1.60
C LEU A 217 19.81 -5.55 -1.46
N GLY A 218 20.46 -5.96 -0.36
CA GLY A 218 21.90 -5.87 -0.15
C GLY A 218 22.49 -4.46 -0.32
N ARG A 219 23.72 -4.41 -0.84
CA ARG A 219 24.52 -3.18 -1.03
C ARG A 219 23.78 -2.05 -1.79
N PRO A 220 22.96 -2.32 -2.83
CA PRO A 220 22.11 -1.28 -3.43
C PRO A 220 21.24 -0.51 -2.41
N LEU A 221 20.61 -1.20 -1.46
CA LEU A 221 19.81 -0.56 -0.42
C LEU A 221 20.69 0.23 0.56
N GLU A 222 21.79 -0.36 1.01
CA GLU A 222 22.77 0.29 1.91
C GLU A 222 23.27 1.62 1.33
N THR A 223 23.61 1.61 0.04
CA THR A 223 24.09 2.79 -0.69
C THR A 223 22.99 3.85 -0.82
N ALA A 224 21.75 3.43 -1.03
CA ALA A 224 20.61 4.33 -1.09
C ALA A 224 20.30 4.99 0.27
N LEU A 225 20.48 4.28 1.40
CA LEU A 225 20.18 4.80 2.74
C LEU A 225 21.25 5.78 3.28
N THR A 226 22.52 5.54 2.98
CA THR A 226 23.65 6.29 3.55
C THR A 226 24.02 7.51 2.73
N THR A 227 24.77 7.32 1.64
CA THR A 227 25.19 8.38 0.71
C THR A 227 25.54 7.73 -0.63
N PRO A 228 24.92 8.17 -1.74
CA PRO A 228 25.11 7.52 -3.02
C PRO A 228 26.44 7.87 -3.68
N GLY A 229 27.01 6.94 -4.45
CA GLY A 229 28.05 7.25 -5.44
C GLY A 229 27.50 8.14 -6.58
N VAL A 230 28.36 8.56 -7.50
CA VAL A 230 27.99 9.41 -8.64
C VAL A 230 26.77 8.83 -9.38
N GLY A 231 25.68 9.60 -9.49
CA GLY A 231 24.47 9.24 -10.25
C GLY A 231 23.39 8.47 -9.48
N GLN A 232 23.52 8.29 -8.16
CA GLN A 232 22.48 7.70 -7.31
C GLN A 232 21.86 8.75 -6.37
N ALA A 233 20.63 8.52 -5.92
CA ALA A 233 19.88 9.43 -5.04
C ALA A 233 19.66 8.79 -3.67
N ARG A 234 19.86 9.56 -2.60
CA ARG A 234 19.61 9.10 -1.23
C ARG A 234 18.11 8.83 -1.04
N LEU A 235 17.76 7.67 -0.51
CA LEU A 235 16.40 7.32 -0.13
C LEU A 235 16.07 7.98 1.21
N MET A 236 15.14 8.93 1.19
CA MET A 236 14.69 9.64 2.39
C MET A 236 13.66 8.85 3.20
N GLY A 237 12.90 7.97 2.55
CA GLY A 237 11.88 7.16 3.18
C GLY A 237 10.82 6.69 2.18
N ILE A 238 9.80 6.02 2.71
CA ILE A 238 8.65 5.48 1.98
C ILE A 238 7.37 6.14 2.49
N LYS A 239 6.61 6.76 1.60
CA LYS A 239 5.28 7.33 1.87
C LYS A 239 4.20 6.45 1.28
N LEU A 240 3.32 5.92 2.13
CA LEU A 240 2.21 5.06 1.74
C LEU A 240 0.88 5.83 1.66
N TYR A 241 0.11 5.56 0.61
CA TYR A 241 -1.26 6.04 0.44
C TYR A 241 -2.17 4.83 0.24
N ILE A 242 -2.96 4.49 1.25
CA ILE A 242 -3.70 3.23 1.26
C ILE A 242 -5.19 3.52 1.18
N TYR A 243 -5.86 2.88 0.23
CA TYR A 243 -7.28 3.04 -0.03
C TYR A 243 -7.98 1.68 0.06
N GLY A 244 -9.20 1.66 0.58
CA GLY A 244 -10.00 0.44 0.54
C GLY A 244 -11.50 0.66 0.61
N PHE A 245 -12.27 -0.24 0.00
CA PHE A 245 -13.74 -0.23 0.02
C PHE A 245 -14.30 -1.56 0.55
N SER A 246 -15.36 -1.53 1.38
CA SER A 246 -16.02 -2.74 1.90
C SER A 246 -15.04 -3.70 2.58
N ARG A 247 -14.96 -4.97 2.15
CA ARG A 247 -13.92 -5.90 2.63
C ARG A 247 -12.50 -5.51 2.22
N GLY A 248 -12.34 -4.79 1.12
CA GLY A 248 -11.07 -4.15 0.76
C GLY A 248 -10.64 -3.10 1.80
N ALA A 249 -11.57 -2.38 2.42
CA ALA A 249 -11.27 -1.49 3.54
C ALA A 249 -10.84 -2.28 4.80
N ALA A 250 -11.42 -3.45 5.05
CA ALA A 250 -10.95 -4.35 6.11
C ALA A 250 -9.54 -4.87 5.80
N ALA A 251 -9.27 -5.30 4.56
CA ALA A 251 -7.94 -5.70 4.11
C ALA A 251 -6.91 -4.57 4.25
N ALA A 252 -7.28 -3.33 3.91
CA ALA A 252 -6.43 -2.15 4.07
C ALA A 252 -6.07 -1.90 5.55
N ARG A 253 -7.03 -2.02 6.47
CA ARG A 253 -6.79 -1.95 7.93
C ARG A 253 -5.86 -3.06 8.41
N THR A 254 -6.09 -4.28 7.96
CA THR A 254 -5.22 -5.41 8.28
C THR A 254 -3.81 -5.22 7.71
N CYS A 255 -3.67 -4.69 6.49
CA CYS A 255 -2.39 -4.36 5.87
C CYS A 255 -1.59 -3.36 6.73
N VAL A 256 -2.23 -2.30 7.22
CA VAL A 256 -1.56 -1.32 8.11
C VAL A 256 -1.19 -1.95 9.44
N ASN A 257 -2.07 -2.77 10.03
CA ASN A 257 -1.76 -3.47 11.28
C ASN A 257 -0.59 -4.45 11.11
N TRP A 258 -0.55 -5.21 10.02
CA TRP A 258 0.54 -6.13 9.73
C TRP A 258 1.83 -5.38 9.40
N LEU A 259 1.76 -4.25 8.70
CA LEU A 259 2.90 -3.37 8.50
C LEU A 259 3.46 -2.88 9.83
N ASN A 260 2.60 -2.45 10.76
CA ASN A 260 3.03 -2.03 12.11
C ASN A 260 3.69 -3.18 12.90
N ALA A 261 3.29 -4.43 12.67
CA ALA A 261 3.94 -5.59 13.29
C ALA A 261 5.34 -5.89 12.73
N LEU A 262 5.66 -5.38 11.52
CA LEU A 262 7.01 -5.43 10.94
C LEU A 262 7.96 -4.38 11.55
N ILE A 263 7.40 -3.32 12.14
CA ILE A 263 8.13 -2.23 12.77
C ILE A 263 8.59 -2.67 14.18
N PRO A 264 9.82 -2.33 14.62
CA PRO A 264 10.27 -2.63 15.98
C PRO A 264 9.38 -1.96 17.03
N PRO A 265 9.16 -2.60 18.20
CA PRO A 265 8.49 -1.93 19.29
C PRO A 265 9.31 -0.71 19.76
N PRO A 266 8.66 0.35 20.28
CA PRO A 266 9.38 1.46 20.87
C PRO A 266 10.26 0.99 22.03
N GLU A 267 11.42 1.62 22.19
CA GLU A 267 12.16 1.54 23.45
C GLU A 267 11.39 2.29 24.55
N GLN A 268 11.62 1.95 25.83
CA GLN A 268 10.86 2.52 26.93
C GLN A 268 10.95 4.05 26.95
N GLY A 269 9.82 4.73 26.76
CA GLY A 269 9.73 6.20 26.78
C GLY A 269 9.97 6.88 25.42
N GLU A 270 10.30 6.11 24.37
CA GLU A 270 10.49 6.65 23.02
C GLU A 270 9.24 6.48 22.14
N PRO A 271 9.00 7.39 21.16
CA PRO A 271 7.97 7.19 20.16
C PRO A 271 8.27 5.96 19.30
N GLN A 272 7.22 5.30 18.77
CA GLN A 272 7.40 4.16 17.89
C GLN A 272 8.28 4.55 16.69
N PRO A 273 9.39 3.84 16.43
CA PRO A 273 10.23 4.17 15.30
C PRO A 273 9.47 3.85 14.02
N LEU A 274 9.06 4.84 13.24
CA LEU A 274 8.35 4.64 11.97
C LEU A 274 9.31 4.18 10.86
N CYS A 275 9.93 3.01 11.04
CA CYS A 275 10.93 2.46 10.13
C CYS A 275 10.84 0.94 9.99
N LEU A 276 11.13 0.46 8.77
CA LEU A 276 11.32 -0.96 8.49
C LEU A 276 12.79 -1.31 8.77
N PRO A 277 13.07 -2.31 9.62
CA PRO A 277 14.44 -2.71 9.88
C PRO A 277 14.96 -3.51 8.69
N SER A 278 16.26 -3.39 8.42
CA SER A 278 17.01 -4.29 7.54
C SER A 278 18.45 -4.41 8.00
N ALA A 279 19.17 -5.44 7.56
CA ALA A 279 20.60 -5.57 7.80
C ALA A 279 21.42 -4.41 7.19
N MET A 280 20.85 -3.68 6.22
CA MET A 280 21.49 -2.55 5.53
C MET A 280 21.17 -1.19 6.16
N GLY A 281 20.36 -1.17 7.22
CA GLY A 281 19.88 0.05 7.89
C GLY A 281 18.36 0.14 7.94
N ASN A 282 17.87 1.08 8.76
CA ASN A 282 16.45 1.34 8.92
C ASN A 282 15.92 2.17 7.74
N ILE A 283 14.77 1.77 7.19
CA ILE A 283 14.09 2.45 6.10
C ILE A 283 12.90 3.23 6.69
N PRO A 284 12.91 4.57 6.73
CA PRO A 284 11.77 5.33 7.21
C PRO A 284 10.52 5.04 6.39
N ILE A 285 9.37 4.85 7.05
CA ILE A 285 8.10 4.56 6.40
C ILE A 285 6.93 5.25 7.12
N SER A 286 6.00 5.82 6.37
CA SER A 286 4.80 6.47 6.92
C SER A 286 3.57 6.16 6.08
N VAL A 287 2.40 6.14 6.73
CA VAL A 287 1.10 6.16 6.03
C VAL A 287 0.63 7.62 5.99
N GLU A 288 0.75 8.25 4.83
CA GLU A 288 0.41 9.67 4.62
C GLU A 288 -1.09 9.89 4.43
N PHE A 289 -1.77 8.88 3.87
CA PHE A 289 -3.21 8.91 3.67
C PHE A 289 -3.81 7.53 3.83
N PHE A 290 -4.94 7.45 4.54
CA PHE A 290 -5.67 6.21 4.76
C PHE A 290 -7.16 6.39 4.45
N GLY A 291 -7.52 6.12 3.19
CA GLY A 291 -8.86 6.37 2.65
C GLY A 291 -9.75 5.13 2.67
N LEU A 292 -10.66 5.05 3.63
CA LEU A 292 -11.57 3.92 3.78
C LEU A 292 -13.00 4.27 3.39
N MET A 293 -13.66 3.37 2.67
CA MET A 293 -15.05 3.48 2.27
C MET A 293 -15.82 2.29 2.82
N ASP A 294 -16.77 2.56 3.72
CA ASP A 294 -17.76 1.59 4.23
C ASP A 294 -17.17 0.23 4.65
N THR A 295 -16.35 0.19 5.71
CA THR A 295 -15.64 -1.04 6.08
C THR A 295 -16.57 -2.17 6.51
N VAL A 296 -16.45 -3.32 5.85
CA VAL A 296 -17.17 -4.56 6.18
C VAL A 296 -16.17 -5.66 6.50
N ALA A 297 -16.23 -6.25 7.70
CA ALA A 297 -15.31 -7.32 8.14
C ALA A 297 -16.01 -8.69 8.29
N SER A 298 -17.30 -8.80 7.95
CA SER A 298 -18.09 -10.02 8.18
C SER A 298 -17.78 -11.13 7.16
N VAL A 299 -17.59 -12.35 7.67
CA VAL A 299 -17.49 -13.63 6.94
C VAL A 299 -18.65 -14.55 7.36
N GLY A 300 -19.33 -15.21 6.41
CA GLY A 300 -20.50 -16.07 6.68
C GLY A 300 -21.81 -15.32 6.99
N ILE A 301 -22.93 -16.06 7.14
CA ILE A 301 -24.31 -15.56 7.35
C ILE A 301 -24.40 -14.69 8.62
N ALA A 302 -23.99 -13.44 8.54
CA ALA A 302 -24.37 -12.41 9.49
C ALA A 302 -25.78 -11.95 9.11
N HIS A 303 -26.79 -12.49 9.81
CA HIS A 303 -28.23 -12.17 9.76
C HIS A 303 -29.18 -13.05 8.91
N ILE A 304 -29.28 -14.35 9.20
CA ILE A 304 -30.55 -15.09 9.01
C ILE A 304 -30.83 -15.95 10.24
N ALA A 305 -31.27 -15.30 11.33
CA ALA A 305 -32.21 -15.82 12.33
C ALA A 305 -32.41 -14.77 13.44
N PRO A 306 -33.61 -14.21 13.65
CA PRO A 306 -33.90 -13.41 14.83
C PRO A 306 -34.10 -14.38 16.00
N SER A 307 -33.05 -14.69 16.76
CA SER A 307 -33.19 -15.50 17.97
C SER A 307 -32.63 -14.80 19.21
N ARG A 308 -33.58 -14.17 19.91
CA ARG A 308 -33.78 -14.05 21.36
C ARG A 308 -32.62 -13.59 22.25
N LYS A 309 -32.94 -12.53 23.01
CA LYS A 309 -32.36 -12.14 24.31
C LYS A 309 -31.93 -13.35 25.15
N ALA A 310 -30.78 -13.23 25.83
CA ALA A 310 -30.70 -13.32 27.30
C ALA A 310 -29.25 -13.12 27.78
N ILE A 311 -29.11 -12.09 28.64
CA ILE A 311 -28.14 -11.86 29.73
C ILE A 311 -26.66 -11.82 29.34
#